data_AF-A0A9X3LGT8-F1
#
_entry.id   AF-A0A9X3LGT8-F1
#
_cell.length_a   1.000
_cell.length_b   1.000
_cell.length_c   1.000
_cell.angle_alpha   90.00
_cell.angle_beta   90.00
_cell.angle_gamma   90.00
#
_symmetry.space_group_name_H-M   'P 1'
#
loop_
_entity.id
_entity.type
_entity.pdbx_description
1 polymer ?
#
loop_
_entity_poly.entity_id
_entity_poly.type
_entity_poly.pdbx_seq_one_letter_code
_entity_poly.pdbx_strand_id
1 'polypeptide(L)'
;MKKLLLLLASLTIVLAACSSEKEETPDTSTNGAGAAKTEEKANPAADMMKFYLSISQSINEVDADLNTFENAQGEAALPEGEELKTMKDAAKVSADNAAAKVEALEVPEALTKQQEAIESALTKMQEAYTMKSQALVSEGDVKFDEANVKFQEADTELNAVLEEIGLVGSSIFNEVSL
;
A
#
# COMPACT_ATOMS: atom_id res chain seq x y z
N MET A 1 23.06 -57.36 8.88
CA MET A 1 22.03 -57.46 9.94
C MET A 1 21.01 -56.37 9.65
N LYS A 2 19.97 -56.62 8.85
CA LYS A 2 18.61 -57.09 9.23
C LYS A 2 17.87 -56.15 10.20
N LYS A 3 16.76 -55.61 9.67
CA LYS A 3 15.52 -55.05 10.30
C LYS A 3 15.62 -53.54 10.58
N LEU A 4 14.71 -52.67 10.12
CA LEU A 4 13.22 -52.68 10.21
C LEU A 4 12.65 -51.72 9.10
N LEU A 5 11.82 -52.14 8.13
CA LEU A 5 10.33 -52.12 8.09
C LEU A 5 9.71 -50.72 8.44
N LEU A 6 9.29 -49.89 7.47
CA LEU A 6 7.99 -49.78 6.74
C LEU A 6 6.86 -49.04 7.50
N LEU A 7 6.29 -47.98 6.89
CA LEU A 7 4.88 -47.50 6.91
C LEU A 7 4.82 -46.07 6.32
N LEU A 8 4.50 -45.84 5.03
CA LEU A 8 3.18 -45.61 4.41
C LEU A 8 2.21 -44.67 5.16
N ALA A 9 1.95 -43.50 4.57
CA ALA A 9 0.61 -42.92 4.45
C ALA A 9 0.60 -41.90 3.28
N SER A 10 0.13 -42.36 2.11
CA SER A 10 -0.20 -41.54 0.95
C SER A 10 -1.57 -40.88 1.17
N LEU A 11 -1.62 -39.55 1.28
CA LEU A 11 -2.88 -38.81 1.20
C LEU A 11 -3.28 -38.64 -0.26
N THR A 12 -4.18 -39.49 -0.73
CA THR A 12 -4.94 -39.24 -1.96
C THR A 12 -6.07 -38.26 -1.65
N ILE A 13 -5.95 -37.03 -2.11
CA ILE A 13 -7.06 -36.08 -2.16
C ILE A 13 -7.91 -36.48 -3.37
N VAL A 14 -9.04 -37.15 -3.10
CA VAL A 14 -10.08 -37.35 -4.11
C VAL A 14 -10.81 -36.02 -4.24
N LEU A 15 -10.51 -35.27 -5.30
CA LEU A 15 -11.34 -34.16 -5.76
C LEU A 15 -12.65 -34.75 -6.28
N ALA A 16 -13.67 -34.75 -5.43
CA ALA A 16 -15.06 -34.88 -5.88
C ALA A 16 -15.40 -33.61 -6.68
N ALA A 17 -15.13 -33.65 -7.98
CA ALA A 17 -15.72 -32.76 -8.94
C ALA A 17 -17.22 -33.06 -8.98
N CYS A 18 -18.01 -32.31 -8.21
CA CYS A 18 -19.43 -32.13 -8.50
C CYS A 18 -19.54 -31.32 -9.80
N SER A 19 -19.27 -31.99 -10.92
CA SER A 19 -19.80 -31.57 -12.22
C SER A 19 -21.27 -31.94 -12.21
N SER A 20 -22.11 -30.98 -11.80
CA SER A 20 -23.54 -31.07 -12.06
C SER A 20 -23.77 -30.68 -13.51
N GLU A 21 -23.56 -31.61 -14.43
CA GLU A 21 -24.23 -31.57 -15.72
C GLU A 21 -25.66 -32.07 -15.52
N LYS A 22 -26.61 -31.14 -15.58
CA LYS A 22 -27.99 -31.44 -15.95
C LYS A 22 -28.52 -30.31 -16.81
N GLU A 23 -28.37 -30.48 -18.12
CA GLU A 23 -29.25 -29.85 -19.09
C GLU A 23 -30.68 -30.36 -18.88
N GLU A 24 -31.64 -29.44 -18.74
CA GLU A 24 -33.01 -29.64 -19.20
C GLU A 24 -33.72 -28.27 -19.37
N THR A 25 -33.94 -27.93 -20.64
CA THR A 25 -35.03 -27.12 -21.24
C THR A 25 -35.20 -25.61 -20.93
N PRO A 26 -35.39 -24.76 -21.98
CA PRO A 26 -35.72 -23.35 -21.83
C PRO A 26 -37.25 -23.18 -21.76
N ASP A 27 -37.76 -22.72 -20.61
CA ASP A 27 -39.12 -22.17 -20.53
C ASP A 27 -39.06 -20.65 -20.42
N THR A 28 -39.38 -20.01 -21.55
CA THR A 28 -39.79 -18.61 -21.62
C THR A 28 -41.11 -18.40 -20.89
N SER A 29 -41.12 -17.63 -19.81
CA SER A 29 -42.09 -16.54 -19.59
C SER A 29 -41.83 -15.73 -18.32
N THR A 30 -41.41 -14.49 -18.54
CA THR A 30 -42.00 -13.25 -17.99
C THR A 30 -42.38 -13.24 -16.50
N ASN A 31 -41.58 -12.54 -15.69
CA ASN A 31 -42.07 -11.42 -14.87
C ASN A 31 -40.92 -10.67 -14.21
N GLY A 32 -41.05 -9.35 -14.16
CA GLY A 32 -40.02 -8.43 -13.71
C GLY A 32 -39.50 -8.73 -12.32
N ALA A 33 -38.18 -8.85 -12.21
CA ALA A 33 -37.45 -8.35 -11.08
C ALA A 33 -36.61 -7.21 -11.63
N GLY A 34 -37.03 -5.98 -11.32
CA GLY A 34 -36.09 -4.87 -11.40
C GLY A 34 -34.82 -5.33 -10.72
N ALA A 35 -33.67 -5.14 -11.38
CA ALA A 35 -32.40 -5.19 -10.69
C ALA A 35 -32.48 -4.11 -9.61
N ALA A 36 -32.98 -4.49 -8.44
CA ALA A 36 -32.64 -3.83 -7.21
C ALA A 36 -31.13 -3.94 -7.20
N LYS A 37 -30.46 -2.86 -7.63
CA LYS A 37 -29.13 -2.55 -7.15
C LYS A 37 -29.27 -2.74 -5.66
N THR A 38 -28.75 -3.85 -5.16
CA THR A 38 -28.57 -4.01 -3.74
C THR A 38 -27.64 -2.85 -3.45
N GLU A 39 -28.17 -1.78 -2.87
CA GLU A 39 -27.35 -0.69 -2.36
C GLU A 39 -26.37 -1.39 -1.43
N GLU A 40 -25.14 -1.55 -1.91
CA GLU A 40 -24.07 -2.11 -1.11
C GLU A 40 -23.97 -1.17 0.06
N LYS A 41 -24.44 -1.65 1.21
CA LYS A 41 -24.53 -0.83 2.41
C LYS A 41 -23.12 -0.36 2.69
N ALA A 42 -22.89 0.95 2.65
CA ALA A 42 -21.57 1.55 2.81
C ALA A 42 -20.85 0.88 4.00
N ASN A 43 -19.63 0.40 3.76
CA ASN A 43 -18.81 -0.27 4.76
C ASN A 43 -17.50 0.52 4.92
N PRO A 44 -17.51 1.57 5.75
CA PRO A 44 -16.34 2.44 5.96
C PRO A 44 -15.06 1.67 6.31
N ALA A 45 -15.18 0.59 7.09
CA ALA A 45 -14.01 -0.23 7.46
C ALA A 45 -13.41 -0.96 6.24
N ALA A 46 -14.24 -1.52 5.35
CA ALA A 46 -13.74 -2.17 4.14
C ALA A 46 -13.16 -1.16 3.14
N ASP A 47 -13.78 0.01 3.00
CA ASP A 47 -13.30 1.05 2.10
C ASP A 47 -12.02 1.69 2.62
N MET A 48 -11.90 1.91 3.94
CA MET A 48 -10.65 2.35 4.55
C MET A 48 -9.53 1.33 4.36
N MET A 49 -9.80 0.04 4.50
CA MET A 49 -8.76 -0.98 4.26
C MET A 49 -8.25 -0.94 2.81
N LYS A 50 -9.15 -0.82 1.83
CA LYS A 50 -8.76 -0.69 0.42
C LYS A 50 -7.98 0.59 0.17
N PHE A 51 -8.45 1.70 0.74
CA PHE A 51 -7.81 3.00 0.59
C PHE A 51 -6.42 3.03 1.22
N TYR A 52 -6.29 2.52 2.44
CA TYR A 52 -5.01 2.38 3.14
C TYR A 52 -4.00 1.59 2.30
N LEU A 53 -4.40 0.44 1.74
CA LEU A 53 -3.53 -0.34 0.85
C LEU A 53 -3.16 0.41 -0.43
N SER A 54 -4.07 1.23 -0.97
CA SER A 54 -3.78 2.02 -2.16
C SER A 54 -2.72 3.09 -1.91
N ILE A 55 -2.59 3.60 -0.68
CA ILE A 55 -1.53 4.56 -0.30
C ILE A 55 -0.16 3.90 -0.47
N SER A 56 0.09 2.78 0.23
CA SER A 56 1.40 2.12 0.16
C SER A 56 1.70 1.57 -1.23
N GLN A 57 0.70 1.06 -1.96
CA GLN A 57 0.88 0.63 -3.35
C GLN A 57 1.25 1.79 -4.29
N SER A 58 0.62 2.95 -4.16
CA SER A 58 0.88 4.10 -5.04
C SER A 58 2.28 4.67 -4.83
N ILE A 59 2.78 4.62 -3.59
CA ILE A 59 4.14 5.02 -3.23
C ILE A 59 5.16 4.00 -3.77
N ASN A 60 4.97 2.72 -3.45
CA ASN A 60 5.89 1.63 -3.82
C ASN A 60 6.02 1.43 -5.35
N GLU A 61 5.06 1.95 -6.14
CA GLU A 61 5.14 1.95 -7.60
C GLU A 61 6.29 2.82 -8.13
N VAL A 62 6.72 3.84 -7.38
CA VAL A 62 7.59 4.91 -7.87
C VAL A 62 8.81 5.23 -6.99
N ASP A 63 8.93 4.63 -5.81
CA ASP A 63 9.94 5.00 -4.80
C ASP A 63 11.25 4.18 -4.86
N ALA A 64 11.39 3.24 -5.80
CA ALA A 64 12.49 2.30 -5.85
C ALA A 64 13.90 2.95 -5.82
N ASP A 65 14.09 4.05 -6.55
CA ASP A 65 15.40 4.74 -6.57
C ASP A 65 15.66 5.52 -5.29
N LEU A 66 14.60 6.05 -4.66
CA LEU A 66 14.70 6.69 -3.33
C LEU A 66 15.10 5.65 -2.27
N ASN A 67 14.42 4.50 -2.26
CA ASN A 67 14.74 3.40 -1.36
C ASN A 67 16.16 2.87 -1.60
N THR A 68 16.62 2.83 -2.84
CA THR A 68 18.00 2.45 -3.17
C THR A 68 19.01 3.45 -2.59
N PHE A 69 18.72 4.75 -2.66
CA PHE A 69 19.56 5.79 -2.05
C PHE A 69 19.57 5.72 -0.52
N GLU A 70 18.40 5.60 0.12
CA GLU A 70 18.28 5.50 1.59
C GLU A 70 19.01 4.28 2.15
N ASN A 71 18.89 3.12 1.48
CA ASN A 71 19.63 1.91 1.85
C ASN A 71 21.15 2.10 1.74
N ALA A 72 21.64 2.60 0.60
CA ALA A 72 23.07 2.86 0.42
C ALA A 72 23.60 3.90 1.43
N GLN A 73 22.79 4.90 1.78
CA GLN A 73 23.12 5.86 2.82
C GLN A 73 23.23 5.18 4.20
N GLY A 74 22.25 4.35 4.58
CA GLY A 74 22.24 3.63 5.85
C GLY A 74 23.39 2.64 6.01
N GLU A 75 23.83 2.04 4.90
CA GLU A 75 24.97 1.11 4.85
C GLU A 75 26.33 1.81 4.69
N ALA A 76 26.36 3.15 4.65
CA ALA A 76 27.56 3.94 4.31
C ALA A 76 28.24 3.47 3.01
N ALA A 77 27.43 3.09 2.02
CA ALA A 77 27.81 2.51 0.74
C ALA A 77 27.47 3.43 -0.45
N LEU A 78 27.22 4.72 -0.20
CA LEU A 78 26.99 5.69 -1.26
C LEU A 78 28.21 5.80 -2.18
N PRO A 79 28.02 5.86 -3.51
CA PRO A 79 29.09 6.12 -4.44
C PRO A 79 29.59 7.57 -4.32
N GLU A 80 30.59 7.93 -5.11
CA GLU A 80 31.15 9.29 -5.16
C GLU A 80 31.00 9.92 -6.56
N GLY A 81 31.23 11.24 -6.64
CA GLY A 81 31.30 11.96 -7.92
C GLY A 81 30.01 11.92 -8.75
N GLU A 82 30.14 11.68 -10.05
CA GLU A 82 29.00 11.66 -11.00
C GLU A 82 28.02 10.52 -10.73
N GLU A 83 28.48 9.40 -10.16
CA GLU A 83 27.62 8.28 -9.79
C GLU A 83 26.71 8.66 -8.61
N LEU A 84 27.26 9.34 -7.59
CA LEU A 84 26.46 9.90 -6.50
C LEU A 84 25.42 10.89 -7.01
N LYS A 85 25.82 11.76 -7.94
CA LYS A 85 24.91 12.73 -8.54
C LYS A 85 23.77 12.05 -9.28
N THR A 86 24.08 11.05 -10.09
CA THR A 86 23.08 10.26 -10.83
C THR A 86 22.10 9.57 -9.88
N MET A 87 22.61 9.00 -8.79
CA MET A 87 21.79 8.35 -7.76
C MET A 87 20.87 9.34 -7.03
N LYS A 88 21.38 10.53 -6.69
CA LYS A 88 20.59 11.62 -6.09
C LYS A 88 19.49 12.10 -7.04
N ASP A 89 19.81 12.30 -8.31
CA ASP A 89 18.84 12.75 -9.32
C ASP A 89 17.70 11.73 -9.51
N ALA A 90 18.02 10.43 -9.56
CA ALA A 90 17.02 9.36 -9.64
C ALA A 90 16.14 9.28 -8.38
N ALA A 91 16.76 9.29 -7.19
CA ALA A 91 16.04 9.32 -5.92
C ALA A 91 15.12 10.54 -5.80
N LYS A 92 15.55 11.69 -6.33
CA LYS A 92 14.75 12.92 -6.31
C LYS A 92 13.51 12.76 -7.18
N VAL A 93 13.66 12.19 -8.39
CA VAL A 93 12.52 11.89 -9.27
C VAL A 93 11.55 10.92 -8.60
N SER A 94 12.04 9.87 -7.94
CA SER A 94 11.21 8.96 -7.14
C SER A 94 10.44 9.69 -6.03
N ALA A 95 11.11 10.56 -5.27
CA ALA A 95 10.47 11.35 -4.21
C ALA A 95 9.40 12.30 -4.77
N ASP A 96 9.68 13.02 -5.86
CA ASP A 96 8.70 13.89 -6.53
C ASP A 96 7.48 13.10 -7.02
N ASN A 97 7.71 11.93 -7.63
CA ASN A 97 6.64 11.06 -8.11
C ASN A 97 5.80 10.49 -6.97
N ALA A 98 6.42 10.11 -5.84
CA ALA A 98 5.71 9.64 -4.66
C ALA A 98 4.82 10.75 -4.07
N ALA A 99 5.32 11.98 -3.97
CA ALA A 99 4.53 13.14 -3.56
C ALA A 99 3.31 13.34 -4.48
N ALA A 100 3.51 13.29 -5.80
CA ALA A 100 2.43 13.43 -6.78
C ALA A 100 1.41 12.29 -6.73
N LYS A 101 1.86 11.05 -6.48
CA LYS A 101 0.98 9.88 -6.31
C LYS A 101 0.12 10.02 -5.07
N VAL A 102 0.68 10.48 -3.95
CA VAL A 102 -0.06 10.74 -2.71
C VAL A 102 -1.08 11.86 -2.90
N GLU A 103 -0.68 12.97 -3.54
CA GLU A 103 -1.57 14.10 -3.85
C GLU A 103 -2.77 13.70 -4.73
N ALA A 104 -2.58 12.72 -5.61
CA ALA A 104 -3.63 12.24 -6.51
C ALA A 104 -4.62 11.25 -5.88
N LEU A 105 -4.42 10.86 -4.61
CA LEU A 105 -5.32 9.93 -3.94
C LEU A 105 -6.61 10.62 -3.52
N GLU A 106 -7.74 10.06 -3.96
CA GLU A 106 -9.06 10.55 -3.60
C GLU A 106 -9.61 9.80 -2.39
N VAL A 107 -10.05 10.53 -1.37
CA VAL A 107 -10.67 9.93 -0.18
C VAL A 107 -12.03 9.32 -0.55
N PRO A 108 -12.27 8.03 -0.26
CA PRO A 108 -13.55 7.39 -0.54
C PRO A 108 -14.75 8.12 0.09
N GLU A 109 -15.85 8.22 -0.64
CA GLU A 109 -17.08 8.89 -0.17
C GLU A 109 -17.61 8.33 1.16
N ALA A 110 -17.42 7.01 1.39
CA ALA A 110 -17.80 6.32 2.62
C ALA A 110 -17.04 6.80 3.87
N LEU A 111 -15.94 7.55 3.70
CA LEU A 111 -15.07 8.08 4.75
C LEU A 111 -15.22 9.59 4.94
N THR A 112 -16.33 10.18 4.47
CA THR A 112 -16.62 11.62 4.60
C THR A 112 -16.54 12.14 6.04
N LYS A 113 -16.77 11.30 7.05
CA LYS A 113 -16.62 11.68 8.47
C LYS A 113 -15.16 11.84 8.90
N GLN A 114 -14.25 11.06 8.30
CA GLN A 114 -12.83 11.05 8.59
C GLN A 114 -12.02 11.85 7.57
N GLN A 115 -12.69 12.45 6.58
CA GLN A 115 -12.07 13.10 5.42
C GLN A 115 -10.98 14.10 5.80
N GLU A 116 -11.25 15.02 6.74
CA GLU A 116 -10.27 16.03 7.17
C GLU A 116 -9.00 15.39 7.75
N ALA A 117 -9.14 14.35 8.57
CA ALA A 117 -8.00 13.65 9.16
C ALA A 117 -7.20 12.87 8.11
N ILE A 118 -7.89 12.24 7.16
CA ILE A 118 -7.26 11.52 6.05
C ILE A 118 -6.51 12.50 5.14
N GLU A 119 -7.14 13.59 4.70
CA GLU A 119 -6.52 14.62 3.86
C GLU A 119 -5.30 15.24 4.55
N SER A 120 -5.42 15.54 5.85
CA SER A 120 -4.29 16.01 6.68
C SER A 120 -3.12 15.03 6.67
N ALA A 121 -3.37 13.72 6.83
CA ALA A 121 -2.33 12.71 6.77
C ALA A 121 -1.69 12.64 5.37
N LEU A 122 -2.48 12.65 4.29
CA LEU A 122 -1.97 12.64 2.92
C LEU A 122 -1.11 13.88 2.62
N THR A 123 -1.54 15.07 3.04
CA THR A 123 -0.74 16.30 2.91
C THR A 123 0.60 16.17 3.64
N LYS A 124 0.62 15.61 4.85
CA LYS A 124 1.89 15.40 5.58
C LYS A 124 2.80 14.38 4.88
N MET A 125 2.25 13.31 4.31
CA MET A 125 3.03 12.35 3.49
C MET A 125 3.61 13.02 2.24
N GLN A 126 2.82 13.83 1.53
CA GLN A 126 3.27 14.62 0.39
C GLN A 126 4.38 15.60 0.79
N GLU A 127 4.21 16.32 1.89
CA GLU A 127 5.21 17.23 2.45
C GLU A 127 6.51 16.49 2.80
N ALA A 128 6.42 15.31 3.42
CA ALA A 128 7.59 14.48 3.73
C ALA A 128 8.38 14.11 2.46
N TYR A 129 7.72 13.63 1.40
CA TYR A 129 8.39 13.33 0.13
C TYR A 129 8.97 14.58 -0.55
N THR A 130 8.26 15.71 -0.46
CA THR A 130 8.76 16.99 -0.95
C THR A 130 10.04 17.41 -0.21
N MET A 131 10.08 17.22 1.11
CA MET A 131 11.29 17.47 1.91
C MET A 131 12.43 16.53 1.53
N LYS A 132 12.16 15.24 1.29
CA LYS A 132 13.18 14.29 0.79
C LYS A 132 13.76 14.75 -0.57
N SER A 133 12.89 15.14 -1.50
CA SER A 133 13.29 15.69 -2.80
C SER A 133 14.18 16.94 -2.67
N GLN A 134 13.84 17.86 -1.77
CA GLN A 134 14.62 19.07 -1.51
C GLN A 134 15.97 18.77 -0.83
N ALA A 135 16.02 17.80 0.07
CA ALA A 135 17.27 17.39 0.71
C ALA A 135 18.24 16.76 -0.31
N LEU A 136 17.73 16.04 -1.32
CA LEU A 136 18.55 15.40 -2.35
C LEU A 136 19.30 16.40 -3.26
N VAL A 137 18.79 17.63 -3.41
CA VAL A 137 19.48 18.68 -4.17
C VAL A 137 20.49 19.49 -3.36
N SER A 138 20.60 19.23 -2.05
CA SER A 138 21.50 19.96 -1.17
C SER A 138 22.97 19.54 -1.36
N GLU A 139 23.87 20.50 -1.20
CA GLU A 139 25.31 20.23 -1.13
C GLU A 139 25.65 19.52 0.19
N GLY A 140 26.52 18.51 0.13
CA GLY A 140 26.94 17.73 1.28
C GLY A 140 26.03 16.54 1.60
N ASP A 141 26.01 16.18 2.88
CA ASP A 141 25.24 15.05 3.40
C ASP A 141 23.73 15.30 3.24
N VAL A 142 23.05 14.35 2.62
CA VAL A 142 21.59 14.34 2.57
C VAL A 142 21.05 13.88 3.93
N LYS A 143 20.09 14.60 4.48
CA LYS A 143 19.43 14.26 5.76
C LYS A 143 17.92 14.19 5.56
N PHE A 144 17.32 13.10 5.99
CA PHE A 144 15.87 12.88 5.89
C PHE A 144 15.16 12.89 7.24
N ASP A 145 15.85 13.21 8.34
CA ASP A 145 15.29 13.11 9.69
C ASP A 145 13.98 13.91 9.85
N GLU A 146 13.96 15.16 9.39
CA GLU A 146 12.76 16.01 9.47
C GLU A 146 11.63 15.49 8.57
N ALA A 147 11.96 14.97 7.39
CA ALA A 147 10.98 14.37 6.49
C ALA A 147 10.39 13.08 7.10
N ASN A 148 11.21 12.28 7.76
CA ASN A 148 10.79 11.04 8.41
C ASN A 148 9.90 11.32 9.62
N VAL A 149 10.22 12.34 10.43
CA VAL A 149 9.33 12.82 11.50
C VAL A 149 7.98 13.24 10.92
N LYS A 150 8.00 14.01 9.83
CA LYS A 150 6.78 14.47 9.17
C LYS A 150 5.91 13.32 8.64
N PHE A 151 6.55 12.28 8.09
CA PHE A 151 5.84 11.07 7.67
C PHE A 151 5.25 10.32 8.87
N GLN A 152 5.99 10.19 9.98
CA GLN A 152 5.50 9.55 11.20
C GLN A 152 4.30 10.28 11.82
N GLU A 153 4.24 11.61 11.72
CA GLU A 153 3.04 12.38 12.08
C GLU A 153 1.83 11.96 11.23
N ALA A 154 2.01 11.82 9.92
CA ALA A 154 0.97 11.34 9.02
C ALA A 154 0.50 9.93 9.37
N ASP A 155 1.45 9.04 9.64
CA ASP A 155 1.18 7.64 10.00
C ASP A 155 0.41 7.54 11.33
N THR A 156 0.73 8.41 12.28
CA THR A 156 0.00 8.52 13.56
C THR A 156 -1.44 8.98 13.34
N GLU A 157 -1.68 9.99 12.49
CA GLU A 157 -3.03 10.47 12.16
C GLU A 157 -3.85 9.40 11.44
N LEU A 158 -3.25 8.71 10.47
CA LEU A 158 -3.93 7.65 9.71
C LEU A 158 -4.27 6.45 10.61
N ASN A 159 -3.40 6.12 11.56
CA ASN A 159 -3.67 5.09 12.56
C ASN A 159 -4.84 5.43 13.48
N ALA A 160 -4.96 6.68 13.91
CA ALA A 160 -6.11 7.11 14.71
C ALA A 160 -7.42 6.93 13.92
N VAL A 161 -7.41 7.18 12.61
CA VAL A 161 -8.56 6.93 11.72
C VAL A 161 -8.90 5.44 11.65
N LEU A 162 -7.90 4.56 11.50
CA LEU A 162 -8.11 3.11 11.51
C LEU A 162 -8.80 2.65 12.80
N GLU A 163 -8.30 3.10 13.95
CA GLU A 163 -8.85 2.75 15.27
C GLU A 163 -10.28 3.30 15.47
N GLU A 164 -10.55 4.54 15.03
CA GLU A 164 -11.88 5.17 15.13
C GLU A 164 -12.97 4.31 14.47
N ILE A 165 -12.65 3.68 13.34
CA ILE A 165 -13.58 2.85 12.58
C ILE A 165 -13.49 1.35 12.93
N GLY A 166 -12.74 1.00 13.97
CA GLY A 166 -12.65 -0.35 14.53
C GLY A 166 -11.67 -1.28 13.81
N LEU A 167 -10.75 -0.74 13.01
CA LEU A 167 -9.63 -1.49 12.45
C LEU A 167 -8.44 -1.49 13.41
N VAL A 168 -7.51 -2.41 13.19
CA VAL A 168 -6.22 -2.44 13.90
C VAL A 168 -5.28 -1.45 13.22
N GLY A 169 -4.53 -0.69 14.02
CA GLY A 169 -3.47 0.19 13.49
C GLY A 169 -2.40 -0.59 12.71
N SER A 170 -1.81 0.08 11.73
CA SER A 170 -0.71 -0.41 10.89
C SER A 170 0.36 0.69 10.77
N SER A 171 1.29 0.62 9.82
CA SER A 171 2.25 1.70 9.60
C SER A 171 2.64 1.77 8.13
N ILE A 172 2.13 2.77 7.42
CA ILE A 172 2.53 3.04 6.04
C ILE A 172 4.03 3.36 6.02
N PHE A 173 4.54 4.05 7.04
CA PHE A 173 5.96 4.36 7.16
C PHE A 173 6.82 3.10 7.03
N ASN A 174 6.47 2.02 7.75
CA ASN A 174 7.19 0.74 7.68
C ASN A 174 6.87 -0.09 6.41
N GLU A 175 5.79 0.22 5.71
CA GLU A 175 5.38 -0.49 4.48
C GLU A 175 6.07 0.06 3.22
N VAL A 176 6.58 1.30 3.29
CA VAL A 176 7.21 1.99 2.15
C VAL A 176 8.65 2.41 2.40
N SER A 177 9.05 2.58 3.66
CA SER A 177 10.42 2.90 4.04
C SER A 177 11.15 1.63 4.46
N LEU A 178 12.36 1.40 3.94
CA LEU A 178 13.27 0.33 4.35
C LEU A 178 14.39 0.86 5.24
#